data_AF-A0A7Z2G4W0-F1
#
_entry.id   AF-A0A7Z2G4W0-F1
#
_cell.length_a   1.000
_cell.length_b   1.000
_cell.length_c   1.000
_cell.angle_alpha   90.00
_cell.angle_beta   90.00
_cell.angle_gamma   90.00
#
_symmetry.space_group_name_H-M   'P 1'
#
loop_
_entity.id
_entity.type
_entity.pdbx_description
1 polymer ?
#
loop_
_entity_poly.entity_id
_entity_poly.type
_entity_poly.pdbx_seq_one_letter_code
_entity_poly.pdbx_strand_id
1 'polypeptide(L)'
;MRALKYVHAIPRLKGRPRRNPDYKLGLTLTAEITIVQMLIAVWIMRALELPHNSVTYWNIVFWESIVGGLFLLSWVTFIQMLISELRPLVEFRIAQ
;
A
#
# COMPACT_ATOMS: atom_id res chain seq x y z
N MET A 1 -0.22 21.59 -7.20
CA MET A 1 -1.02 20.69 -6.33
C MET A 1 -0.23 20.29 -5.09
N ARG A 2 -0.88 20.18 -3.92
CA ARG A 2 -0.22 19.78 -2.65
C ARG A 2 0.48 18.41 -2.76
N ALA A 3 -0.10 17.46 -3.49
CA ALA A 3 0.48 16.11 -3.71
C ALA A 3 1.88 16.13 -4.35
N LEU A 4 2.11 16.98 -5.36
CA LEU A 4 3.43 17.11 -6.02
C LEU A 4 4.54 17.56 -5.06
N LYS A 5 4.21 18.34 -4.00
CA LYS A 5 5.20 18.76 -2.99
C LYS A 5 5.69 17.57 -2.16
N TYR A 6 4.79 16.64 -1.84
CA TYR A 6 5.13 15.41 -1.11
C TYR A 6 6.01 14.48 -1.94
N VAL A 7 5.67 14.26 -3.22
CA VAL A 7 6.45 13.41 -4.13
C VAL A 7 7.90 13.89 -4.25
N HIS A 8 8.11 15.20 -4.45
CA HIS A 8 9.47 15.78 -4.52
C HIS A 8 10.23 15.73 -3.19
N ALA A 9 9.55 15.54 -2.05
CA ALA A 9 10.17 15.42 -0.74
C ALA A 9 10.57 13.97 -0.41
N ILE A 10 10.06 12.96 -1.13
CA ILE A 10 10.40 11.53 -0.90
C ILE A 10 11.91 11.27 -0.95
N PRO A 11 12.68 11.75 -1.97
CA PRO A 11 14.12 11.48 -2.01
C PRO A 11 14.88 12.02 -0.80
N ARG A 12 14.37 13.09 -0.16
CA ARG A 12 14.99 13.72 1.02
C ARG A 12 14.86 12.88 2.29
N LEU A 13 14.01 11.84 2.27
CA LEU A 13 13.90 10.86 3.35
C LEU A 13 15.07 9.87 3.36
N LYS A 14 15.84 9.76 2.27
CA LYS A 14 16.98 8.84 2.18
C LYS A 14 18.06 9.25 3.17
N GLY A 15 18.46 8.33 4.06
CA GLY A 15 19.53 8.54 5.05
C GLY A 15 19.13 9.33 6.31
N ARG A 16 17.88 9.79 6.43
CA ARG A 16 17.40 10.45 7.66
C ARG A 16 16.95 9.42 8.71
N PRO A 17 17.22 9.67 10.00
CA PRO A 17 16.59 8.91 11.06
C PRO A 17 15.06 9.10 10.99
N ARG A 18 14.33 7.99 11.06
CA ARG A 18 12.86 7.97 10.99
C ARG A 18 12.29 8.39 12.33
N ARG A 19 11.19 9.14 12.32
CA ARG A 19 10.47 9.55 13.53
C ARG A 19 9.54 8.43 14.01
N ASN A 20 8.93 7.72 13.08
CA ASN A 20 8.07 6.59 13.33
C ASN A 20 8.91 5.30 13.41
N PRO A 21 9.00 4.64 14.58
CA PRO A 21 9.74 3.38 14.74
C PRO A 21 9.15 2.26 13.88
N ASP A 22 7.85 2.29 13.63
CA ASP A 22 7.12 1.27 12.87
C ASP A 22 7.23 1.48 11.35
N TYR A 23 7.90 2.54 10.88
CA TYR A 23 7.99 2.83 9.45
C TYR A 23 8.60 1.67 8.65
N LYS A 24 9.62 1.00 9.19
CA LYS A 24 10.24 -0.18 8.56
C LYS A 24 9.26 -1.34 8.49
N LEU A 25 8.55 -1.61 9.59
CA LEU A 25 7.53 -2.65 9.65
C LEU A 25 6.40 -2.37 8.66
N GLY A 26 5.89 -1.14 8.62
CA GLY A 26 4.86 -0.71 7.67
C GLY A 26 5.30 -0.86 6.21
N LEU A 27 6.55 -0.52 5.89
CA LEU A 27 7.11 -0.73 4.55
C LEU A 27 7.18 -2.22 4.17
N THR A 28 7.75 -3.05 5.06
CA THR A 28 7.88 -4.50 4.83
C THR A 28 6.51 -5.16 4.68
N LEU A 29 5.58 -4.87 5.60
CA LEU A 29 4.22 -5.40 5.57
C LEU A 29 3.48 -4.99 4.30
N THR A 30 3.59 -3.73 3.88
CA THR A 30 2.94 -3.24 2.64
C THR A 30 3.54 -3.91 1.40
N ALA A 31 4.85 -4.15 1.39
CA ALA A 31 5.50 -4.89 0.32
C ALA A 31 5.05 -6.36 0.27
N GLU A 32 5.01 -7.04 1.41
CA GLU A 32 4.51 -8.43 1.53
C GLU A 32 3.06 -8.56 1.09
N ILE A 33 2.17 -7.68 1.57
CA ILE A 33 0.76 -7.66 1.17
C ILE A 33 0.61 -7.36 -0.33
N THR A 34 1.45 -6.52 -0.91
CA THR A 34 1.45 -6.26 -2.36
C THR A 34 1.84 -7.51 -3.14
N ILE A 35 2.86 -8.27 -2.70
CA ILE A 35 3.25 -9.53 -3.33
C ILE A 35 2.10 -10.55 -3.24
N VAL A 36 1.49 -10.69 -2.06
CA VAL A 36 0.34 -11.58 -1.84
C VAL A 36 -0.84 -11.19 -2.74
N GLN A 37 -1.15 -9.90 -2.86
CA GLN A 37 -2.20 -9.40 -3.76
C GLN A 37 -1.89 -9.74 -5.22
N MET A 38 -0.65 -9.63 -5.67
CA MET A 38 -0.25 -10.02 -7.03
C MET A 38 -0.43 -11.52 -7.27
N LEU A 39 -0.04 -12.37 -6.32
CA LEU A 39 -0.22 -13.82 -6.42
C LEU A 39 -1.70 -14.22 -6.45
N ILE A 40 -2.53 -13.57 -5.62
CA ILE A 40 -3.97 -13.81 -5.58
C ILE A 40 -4.63 -13.34 -6.87
N ALA A 41 -4.24 -12.18 -7.41
CA ALA A 41 -4.75 -11.72 -8.70
C ALA A 41 -4.42 -12.73 -9.82
N VAL A 42 -3.20 -13.27 -9.86
CA VAL A 42 -2.84 -14.32 -10.82
C VAL A 42 -3.68 -15.58 -10.61
N TRP A 43 -3.84 -16.03 -9.36
CA TRP A 43 -4.67 -17.18 -9.04
C TRP A 43 -6.14 -16.99 -9.46
N ILE A 44 -6.72 -15.81 -9.22
CA ILE A 44 -8.10 -15.47 -9.63
C ILE A 44 -8.23 -15.54 -11.15
N MET A 45 -7.31 -14.90 -11.89
CA MET A 45 -7.33 -14.94 -13.36
C MET A 45 -7.31 -16.37 -13.89
N ARG A 46 -6.49 -17.25 -13.27
CA ARG A 46 -6.45 -18.68 -13.62
C ARG A 46 -7.69 -19.46 -13.18
N ALA A 47 -8.25 -19.15 -12.03
CA ALA A 47 -9.44 -19.81 -11.52
C ALA A 47 -10.69 -19.49 -12.38
N LEU A 48 -10.77 -18.27 -12.90
CA LEU A 48 -11.84 -17.82 -13.80
C LEU A 48 -11.76 -18.45 -15.20
N GLU A 49 -10.58 -18.90 -15.64
CA GLU A 49 -10.40 -19.64 -16.91
C GLU A 49 -10.95 -21.08 -16.83
N LEU A 50 -11.03 -21.66 -15.63
CA LEU A 50 -11.50 -23.04 -15.43
C LEU A 50 -13.03 -23.10 -15.33
N PRO A 51 -13.68 -24.23 -15.69
CA PRO A 51 -15.11 -24.40 -15.49
C PRO A 51 -15.45 -24.31 -14.01
N HIS A 52 -16.33 -23.38 -13.64
CA HIS A 52 -16.73 -23.15 -12.25
C HIS A 52 -18.25 -23.05 -12.14
N ASN A 53 -18.78 -23.55 -11.03
CA ASN A 53 -20.18 -23.34 -10.67
C ASN A 53 -20.33 -22.00 -9.91
N SER A 54 -21.58 -21.61 -9.65
CA SER A 54 -21.88 -20.35 -8.96
C SER A 54 -21.26 -20.24 -7.57
N VAL A 55 -21.18 -21.35 -6.81
CA VAL A 55 -20.58 -21.38 -5.47
C VAL A 55 -19.09 -21.10 -5.53
N THR A 56 -18.38 -21.74 -6.46
CA THR A 56 -16.94 -21.51 -6.68
C THR A 56 -16.67 -20.07 -7.11
N TYR A 57 -17.48 -19.49 -7.98
CA TYR A 57 -17.35 -18.08 -8.38
C TYR A 57 -17.46 -17.13 -7.19
N TRP A 58 -18.49 -17.27 -6.36
CA TRP A 58 -18.67 -16.41 -5.20
C TRP A 58 -17.57 -16.57 -4.16
N ASN A 59 -17.01 -17.78 -3.99
CA ASN A 59 -15.82 -17.99 -3.17
C ASN A 59 -14.60 -17.22 -3.69
N ILE A 60 -14.37 -17.22 -5.02
CA ILE A 60 -13.27 -16.47 -5.64
C ILE A 60 -13.43 -14.97 -5.36
N VAL A 61 -14.61 -14.40 -5.64
CA VAL A 61 -14.90 -12.97 -5.42
C VAL A 61 -14.80 -12.58 -3.94
N PHE A 62 -15.25 -13.45 -3.04
CA PHE A 62 -15.15 -13.23 -1.60
C PHE A 62 -13.69 -13.12 -1.13
N TRP A 63 -12.84 -14.06 -1.54
CA TRP A 63 -11.41 -14.03 -1.19
C TRP A 63 -10.68 -12.84 -1.82
N GLU A 64 -10.99 -12.50 -3.07
CA GLU A 64 -10.48 -11.28 -3.71
C GLU A 64 -10.82 -10.03 -2.90
N SER A 65 -12.07 -9.93 -2.43
CA SER A 65 -12.54 -8.77 -1.67
C SER A 65 -11.84 -8.64 -0.32
N ILE A 66 -11.62 -9.75 0.39
CA ILE A 66 -10.90 -9.76 1.67
C ILE A 66 -9.46 -9.27 1.47
N VAL A 67 -8.75 -9.88 0.51
CA VAL A 67 -7.33 -9.58 0.32
C VAL A 67 -7.16 -8.18 -0.27
N GLY A 68 -8.01 -7.79 -1.22
CA GLY A 68 -8.08 -6.44 -1.76
C GLY A 68 -8.37 -5.40 -0.67
N GLY A 69 -9.25 -5.71 0.28
CA GLY A 69 -9.51 -4.86 1.45
C GLY A 69 -8.28 -4.69 2.34
N LEU A 70 -7.59 -5.78 2.68
CA LEU A 70 -6.34 -5.73 3.46
C LEU A 70 -5.23 -4.97 2.73
N PHE A 71 -5.13 -5.14 1.41
CA PHE A 71 -4.22 -4.40 0.55
C PHE A 71 -4.46 -2.89 0.63
N LEU A 72 -5.71 -2.45 0.45
CA LEU A 72 -6.07 -1.04 0.55
C LEU A 72 -5.80 -0.48 1.94
N LEU A 73 -6.14 -1.21 2.99
CA LEU A 73 -5.91 -0.79 4.38
C LEU A 73 -4.42 -0.61 4.67
N SER A 74 -3.58 -1.55 4.23
CA SER A 74 -2.13 -1.48 4.38
C SER A 74 -1.54 -0.26 3.67
N TRP A 75 -1.94 -0.01 2.41
CA TRP A 75 -1.48 1.14 1.65
C TRP A 75 -1.93 2.48 2.24
N VAL A 76 -3.19 2.59 2.68
CA VAL A 76 -3.70 3.80 3.34
C VAL A 76 -2.88 4.09 4.60
N THR A 77 -2.65 3.08 5.43
CA THR A 77 -1.87 3.21 6.66
C THR A 77 -0.43 3.63 6.36
N PHE A 78 0.21 3.00 5.37
CA PHE A 78 1.56 3.35 4.95
C PHE A 78 1.66 4.77 4.38
N ILE A 79 0.70 5.20 3.56
CA ILE A 79 0.65 6.56 3.04
C ILE A 79 0.50 7.58 4.17
N GLN A 80 -0.32 7.29 5.18
CA GLN A 80 -0.45 8.16 6.36
C GLN A 80 0.87 8.26 7.14
N MET A 81 1.57 7.13 7.35
CA MET A 81 2.90 7.12 7.95
C MET A 81 3.92 7.88 7.11
N LEU A 82 3.88 7.75 5.79
CA LEU A 82 4.76 8.49 4.88
C LEU A 82 4.48 10.00 4.92
N ILE A 83 3.21 10.40 4.95
CA ILE A 83 2.81 11.80 5.06
C ILE A 83 3.26 12.39 6.40
N SER A 84 3.14 11.66 7.51
CA SER A 84 3.59 12.18 8.81
C SER A 84 5.11 12.39 8.86
N GLU A 85 5.89 11.53 8.20
CA GLU A 85 7.33 11.70 8.00
C GLU A 85 7.67 12.88 7.07
N LEU A 86 6.90 13.08 6.00
CA LEU A 86 7.15 14.12 4.99
C LEU A 86 6.64 15.51 5.39
N ARG A 87 5.56 15.60 6.19
CA ARG A 87 4.93 16.87 6.60
C ARG A 87 5.94 17.92 7.09
N PRO A 88 6.83 17.63 8.04
CA PRO A 88 7.81 18.63 8.49
C PRO A 88 8.70 19.10 7.34
N LEU A 89 9.13 18.22 6.43
CA LEU A 89 10.00 18.56 5.30
C LEU A 89 9.33 19.48 4.27
N VAL A 90 8.01 19.37 4.13
CA VAL A 90 7.23 20.21 3.23
C VAL A 90 6.90 21.55 3.89
N GLU A 91 6.57 21.57 5.17
CA GLU A 91 6.25 22.79 5.94
C GLU A 91 7.47 23.71 6.11
N PHE A 92 8.67 23.16 6.36
CA PHE A 92 9.92 23.94 6.40
C PHE A 92 10.20 24.74 5.12
N ARG A 93 9.61 24.35 3.97
CA ARG A 93 9.76 25.05 2.69
C ARG A 93 8.73 26.16 2.46
N ILE A 94 7.69 26.26 3.28
CA ILE A 94 6.67 27.31 3.18
C ILE A 94 7.08 28.54 4.02
N ALA A 95 7.90 28.33 5.06
CA ALA A 95 8.40 29.38 5.93
C ALA A 95 9.69 30.06 5.44
N GLN A 96 10.30 29.56 4.35
CA GLN A 96 11.43 30.16 3.63
C GLN A 96 10.94 30.77 2.32
#